data_AF-A0A078KN42-F1
#
_entry.id   AF-A0A078KN42-F1
#
_cell.length_a   1.000
_cell.length_b   1.000
_cell.length_c   1.000
_cell.angle_alpha   90.00
_cell.angle_beta   90.00
_cell.angle_gamma   90.00
#
_symmetry.space_group_name_H-M   'P 1'
#
loop_
_entity.id
_entity.type
_entity.pdbx_description
1 polymer ?
#
loop_
_entity_poly.entity_id
_entity_poly.type
_entity_poly.pdbx_seq_one_letter_code
_entity_poly.pdbx_strand_id
1 'polypeptide(L)'
;MRTRLIYFALILSVFNQANAAETSCSETDKKGIESSIKDYLNSDKNSVLTYNDVTLLSQDCAKGYARVILHPKKSQTDDATVYLQQEKGNWQVLSLGTSFEPDFLAQFPKDLR
;
A
#
# COMPACT_ATOMS: atom_id res chain seq x y z
N MET A 1 -31.16 -0.64 -61.91
CA MET A 1 -29.99 -0.31 -61.06
C MET A 1 -30.33 -0.67 -59.62
N ARG A 2 -29.65 -1.67 -59.03
CA ARG A 2 -29.85 -2.12 -57.64
C ARG A 2 -28.73 -1.55 -56.78
N THR A 3 -29.04 -0.55 -55.96
CA THR A 3 -28.08 0.06 -55.03
C THR A 3 -28.08 -0.73 -53.72
N ARG A 4 -26.93 -1.31 -53.36
CA ARG A 4 -26.75 -2.14 -52.16
C ARG A 4 -26.64 -1.28 -50.92
N LEU A 5 -27.47 -1.55 -49.92
CA LEU A 5 -27.36 -1.01 -48.56
C LEU A 5 -26.19 -1.70 -47.85
N ILE A 6 -25.16 -0.93 -47.50
CA ILE A 6 -24.06 -1.37 -46.63
C ILE A 6 -24.46 -1.01 -45.20
N TYR A 7 -24.80 -2.03 -44.40
CA TYR A 7 -25.02 -1.88 -42.97
C TYR A 7 -23.66 -1.81 -42.26
N PHE A 8 -23.32 -0.63 -41.74
CA PHE A 8 -22.17 -0.45 -40.85
C PHE A 8 -22.63 -0.82 -39.42
N ALA A 9 -22.28 -2.02 -38.96
CA ALA A 9 -22.54 -2.46 -37.60
C ALA A 9 -21.52 -1.83 -36.64
N LEU A 10 -21.96 -0.84 -35.88
CA LEU A 10 -21.19 -0.19 -34.82
C LEU A 10 -21.30 -1.06 -33.55
N ILE A 11 -20.30 -1.93 -33.35
CA ILE A 11 -20.18 -2.73 -32.13
C ILE A 11 -19.67 -1.81 -31.00
N LEU A 12 -20.60 -1.29 -30.21
CA LEU A 12 -20.31 -0.66 -28.93
C LEU A 12 -19.91 -1.74 -27.93
N SER A 13 -18.61 -2.08 -27.89
CA SER A 13 -18.05 -2.81 -26.76
C SER A 13 -18.06 -1.91 -25.54
N VAL A 14 -19.06 -2.11 -24.68
CA VAL A 14 -19.07 -1.55 -23.33
C VAL A 14 -17.93 -2.21 -22.56
N PHE A 15 -16.77 -1.54 -22.53
CA PHE A 15 -15.70 -1.88 -21.62
C PHE A 15 -16.20 -1.59 -20.20
N ASN A 16 -16.76 -2.60 -19.53
CA ASN A 16 -16.88 -2.61 -18.08
C ASN A 16 -15.46 -2.64 -17.51
N GLN A 17 -14.88 -1.46 -17.29
CA GLN A 17 -13.68 -1.34 -16.47
C GLN A 17 -14.11 -1.64 -15.03
N ALA A 18 -13.94 -2.90 -14.62
CA ALA A 18 -13.86 -3.23 -13.21
C ALA A 18 -12.64 -2.47 -12.67
N ASN A 19 -12.90 -1.35 -11.96
CA ASN A 19 -11.88 -0.66 -11.20
C ASN A 19 -11.41 -1.61 -10.09
N ALA A 20 -10.38 -2.41 -10.39
CA ALA A 20 -9.48 -2.86 -9.34
C ALA A 20 -8.87 -1.58 -8.76
N ALA A 21 -9.21 -1.25 -7.53
CA ALA A 21 -8.57 -0.14 -6.84
C ALA A 21 -7.09 -0.48 -6.76
N GLU A 22 -6.27 0.14 -7.61
CA GLU A 22 -4.82 0.06 -7.50
C GLU A 22 -4.45 0.75 -6.19
N THR A 23 -4.24 -0.05 -5.14
CA THR A 23 -3.79 0.43 -3.83
C THR A 23 -2.31 0.79 -3.84
N SER A 24 -1.63 0.74 -4.99
CA SER A 24 -0.21 1.05 -5.08
C SER A 24 0.07 2.51 -4.69
N CYS A 25 1.02 2.72 -3.79
CA CYS A 25 1.46 4.06 -3.41
C CYS A 25 2.10 4.81 -4.60
N SER A 26 1.95 6.14 -4.63
CA SER A 26 2.69 6.98 -5.57
C SER A 26 4.20 6.97 -5.27
N GLU A 27 5.06 7.25 -6.25
CA GLU A 27 6.52 7.28 -6.01
C GLU A 27 6.96 8.32 -4.96
N THR A 28 6.25 9.44 -4.86
CA THR A 28 6.49 10.43 -3.81
C THR A 28 6.10 9.88 -2.45
N ASP A 29 4.95 9.19 -2.36
CA ASP A 29 4.51 8.58 -1.10
C ASP A 29 5.43 7.44 -0.68
N LYS A 30 5.87 6.58 -1.61
CA LYS A 30 6.83 5.50 -1.32
C LYS A 30 8.09 6.04 -0.65
N LYS A 31 8.68 7.12 -1.19
CA LYS A 31 9.87 7.75 -0.60
C LYS A 31 9.60 8.33 0.79
N GLY A 32 8.45 8.98 0.98
CA GLY A 32 8.06 9.54 2.27
C GLY A 32 7.82 8.44 3.33
N ILE A 33 7.16 7.36 2.93
CA ILE A 33 6.91 6.17 3.75
C ILE A 33 8.24 5.50 4.13
N GLU A 34 9.12 5.24 3.17
CA GLU A 34 10.46 4.68 3.42
C GLU A 34 11.26 5.52 4.40
N SER A 35 11.26 6.85 4.23
CA SER A 35 11.91 7.77 5.18
C SER A 35 11.31 7.64 6.58
N SER A 36 9.99 7.63 6.70
CA SER A 36 9.28 7.53 7.99
C SER A 36 9.58 6.20 8.69
N ILE A 37 9.55 5.09 7.97
CA ILE A 37 9.89 3.75 8.51
C ILE A 37 11.34 3.70 8.94
N LYS A 38 12.26 4.26 8.13
CA LYS A 38 13.68 4.32 8.47
C LYS A 38 13.91 5.11 9.75
N ASP A 39 13.27 6.27 9.90
CA ASP A 39 13.39 7.10 11.09
C ASP A 39 12.81 6.39 12.33
N TYR A 40 11.64 5.74 12.17
CA TYR A 40 11.01 4.95 13.23
C TYR A 40 11.93 3.82 13.73
N LEU A 41 12.39 2.95 12.83
CA LEU A 41 13.24 1.80 13.18
C LEU A 41 14.59 2.21 13.78
N ASN A 42 15.15 3.35 13.36
CA ASN A 42 16.41 3.84 13.92
C ASN A 42 16.22 4.58 15.25
N SER A 43 15.00 5.06 15.55
CA SER A 43 14.69 5.76 16.80
C SER A 43 14.46 4.80 17.98
N ASP A 44 13.99 3.58 17.70
CA ASP A 44 13.77 2.57 18.73
C ASP A 44 15.07 1.83 19.07
N LYS A 45 15.68 2.19 20.19
CA LYS A 45 16.93 1.59 20.69
C LYS A 45 16.79 0.14 21.13
N ASN A 46 15.56 -0.36 21.30
CA ASN A 46 15.29 -1.74 21.70
C ASN A 46 14.79 -2.60 20.53
N SER A 47 14.65 -2.03 19.34
CA SER A 47 14.24 -2.79 18.16
C SER A 47 15.31 -3.81 17.80
N VAL A 48 14.87 -5.05 17.57
CA VAL A 48 15.72 -6.14 17.05
C VAL A 48 16.05 -5.93 15.57
N LEU A 49 15.24 -5.13 14.87
CA LEU A 49 15.38 -4.84 13.45
C LEU A 49 15.84 -3.39 13.24
N THR A 50 16.86 -3.20 12.40
CA THR A 50 17.16 -1.90 11.79
C THR A 50 16.57 -1.83 10.38
N TYR A 51 16.44 -0.63 9.81
CA TYR A 51 15.98 -0.47 8.43
C TYR A 51 16.82 -1.27 7.42
N ASN A 52 18.11 -1.45 7.68
CA ASN A 52 19.00 -2.20 6.80
C ASN A 52 18.77 -3.72 6.87
N ASP A 53 18.13 -4.22 7.93
CA ASP A 53 17.85 -5.64 8.15
C ASP A 53 16.53 -6.10 7.51
N VAL A 54 15.76 -5.18 6.91
CA VAL A 54 14.46 -5.48 6.31
C VAL A 54 14.40 -5.13 4.82
N THR A 55 13.48 -5.79 4.12
CA THR A 55 13.08 -5.51 2.74
C THR A 55 11.60 -5.16 2.75
N LEU A 56 11.19 -4.11 2.03
CA LEU A 56 9.78 -3.77 1.86
C LEU A 56 9.20 -4.64 0.74
N LEU A 57 8.22 -5.50 1.05
CA LEU A 57 7.60 -6.40 0.07
C LEU A 57 6.42 -5.75 -0.66
N SER A 58 5.61 -4.98 0.07
CA SER A 58 4.48 -4.25 -0.50
C SER A 58 4.29 -2.89 0.19
N GLN A 59 3.76 -1.94 -0.57
CA GLN A 59 3.41 -0.61 -0.10
C GLN A 59 2.05 -0.24 -0.69
N ASP A 60 1.01 -0.43 0.13
CA ASP A 60 -0.37 -0.11 -0.22
C ASP A 60 -0.76 1.23 0.43
N CYS A 61 -1.40 2.13 -0.33
CA CYS A 61 -1.88 3.43 0.10
C CYS A 61 -3.38 3.57 -0.19
N ALA A 62 -4.12 4.08 0.78
CA ALA A 62 -5.53 4.42 0.62
C ALA A 62 -5.93 5.55 1.57
N LYS A 63 -6.60 6.58 1.04
CA LYS A 63 -7.23 7.67 1.83
C LYS A 63 -6.33 8.29 2.91
N GLY A 64 -5.05 8.54 2.58
CA GLY A 64 -4.08 9.13 3.51
C GLY A 64 -3.51 8.15 4.55
N TYR A 65 -3.74 6.86 4.38
CA TYR A 65 -3.12 5.78 5.14
C TYR A 65 -2.25 4.92 4.24
N ALA A 66 -1.29 4.22 4.84
CA ALA A 66 -0.50 3.22 4.15
C ALA A 66 -0.31 1.96 5.00
N ARG A 67 -0.19 0.81 4.32
CA ARG A 67 0.23 -0.47 4.87
C ARG A 67 1.50 -0.90 4.14
N VAL A 68 2.52 -1.25 4.91
CA VAL A 68 3.78 -1.76 4.38
C VAL A 68 4.11 -3.10 5.02
N ILE A 69 4.50 -4.08 4.20
CA ILE A 69 5.01 -5.36 4.68
C ILE A 69 6.54 -5.32 4.69
N LEU A 70 7.13 -5.55 5.86
CA LEU A 70 8.56 -5.64 6.09
C LEU A 70 8.96 -7.11 6.25
N HIS A 71 9.84 -7.57 5.37
CA HIS A 71 10.45 -8.90 5.44
C HIS A 71 11.86 -8.81 6.03
N PRO A 72 12.14 -9.46 7.17
CA PRO A 72 13.49 -9.56 7.69
C PRO A 72 14.42 -10.32 6.73
N LYS A 73 15.57 -9.72 6.38
CA LYS A 73 16.57 -10.36 5.49
C LYS A 73 17.24 -11.57 6.12
N LYS A 74 17.20 -11.65 7.45
CA LYS A 74 17.68 -12.79 8.25
C LYS A 74 16.48 -13.39 8.96
N SER A 75 16.47 -14.71 9.11
CA SER A 75 15.41 -15.46 9.80
C SER A 75 15.41 -15.23 11.32
N GLN A 76 15.16 -13.99 11.75
CA GLN A 76 15.13 -13.58 13.14
C GLN A 76 13.69 -13.45 13.67
N THR A 77 12.75 -13.10 12.80
CA THR A 77 11.33 -12.88 13.10
C THR A 77 10.49 -13.07 11.84
N ASP A 78 9.17 -13.17 12.00
CA ASP A 78 8.19 -13.18 10.91
C ASP A 78 8.08 -11.79 10.23
N ASP A 79 7.39 -11.75 9.09
CA ASP A 79 7.05 -10.51 8.40
C ASP A 79 6.25 -9.58 9.33
N ALA A 80 6.67 -8.33 9.39
CA ALA A 80 5.99 -7.30 10.15
C ALA A 80 5.17 -6.40 9.22
N THR A 81 4.00 -5.98 9.66
CA THR A 81 3.21 -4.95 8.99
C THR A 81 3.43 -3.63 9.69
N VAL A 82 3.62 -2.56 8.91
CA VAL A 82 3.67 -1.18 9.38
C VAL A 82 2.45 -0.45 8.85
N TYR A 83 1.71 0.17 9.76
CA TYR A 83 0.63 1.09 9.42
C TYR A 83 1.11 2.52 9.59
N LEU A 84 0.83 3.35 8.58
CA LEU A 84 1.19 4.77 8.56
C LEU A 84 -0.01 5.64 8.24
N GLN A 85 0.06 6.90 8.68
CA GLN A 85 -0.89 7.95 8.32
C GLN A 85 -0.14 9.18 7.81
N GLN A 86 -0.70 9.82 6.79
CA GLN A 86 -0.22 11.08 6.27
C GLN A 86 -0.84 12.24 7.04
N GLU A 87 0.00 13.03 7.70
CA GLU A 87 -0.38 14.24 8.40
C GLU A 87 0.38 15.45 7.84
N LYS A 88 -0.37 16.45 7.35
CA LYS A 88 0.21 17.69 6.78
C LYS A 88 1.29 17.41 5.73
N GLY A 89 1.08 16.38 4.91
CA GLY A 89 2.01 15.95 3.85
C GLY A 89 3.18 15.07 4.30
N ASN A 90 3.28 14.73 5.59
CA ASN A 90 4.33 13.87 6.13
C ASN A 90 3.75 12.53 6.57
N TRP A 91 4.43 11.44 6.25
CA TRP A 91 4.05 10.11 6.71
C TRP A 91 4.56 9.86 8.12
N GLN A 92 3.71 9.31 8.98
CA GLN A 92 4.04 8.93 10.35
C GLN A 92 3.67 7.47 10.59
N VAL A 93 4.59 6.71 11.18
CA VAL A 93 4.32 5.34 11.62
C VAL A 93 3.37 5.37 12.81
N LEU A 94 2.22 4.71 12.67
CA LEU A 94 1.24 4.53 13.75
C LEU A 94 1.56 3.29 14.58
N SER A 95 1.90 2.19 13.92
CA SER A 95 2.25 0.94 14.59
C SER A 95 3.04 0.01 13.68
N LEU A 96 3.86 -0.84 14.30
CA LEU A 96 4.59 -1.93 13.67
C LEU A 96 4.32 -3.21 14.47
N GLY A 97 4.04 -4.32 13.79
CA GLY A 97 3.79 -5.59 14.45
C GLY A 97 3.51 -6.73 13.48
N THR A 98 3.52 -7.96 13.96
CA THR A 98 3.19 -9.17 13.18
C THR A 98 1.70 -9.53 13.24
N SER A 99 0.96 -8.92 14.17
CA SER A 99 -0.48 -9.08 14.33
C SER A 99 -1.09 -7.83 14.96
N PHE A 100 -2.38 -7.62 14.71
CA PHE A 100 -3.13 -6.45 15.18
C PHE A 100 -4.54 -6.85 15.60
N GLU A 101 -5.02 -6.20 16.64
CA GLU A 101 -6.40 -6.37 17.10
C GLU A 101 -7.40 -5.84 16.04
N PRO A 102 -8.57 -6.48 15.88
CA PRO A 102 -9.58 -6.05 14.91
C PRO A 102 -10.02 -4.60 15.07
N ASP A 103 -10.11 -4.10 16.31
CA ASP A 103 -10.50 -2.72 16.60
C ASP A 103 -9.45 -1.72 16.11
N PHE A 104 -8.16 -2.07 16.20
CA PHE A 104 -7.09 -1.28 15.59
C PHE A 104 -7.14 -1.35 14.07
N LEU A 105 -7.53 -2.47 13.46
CA LEU A 105 -7.68 -2.55 12.00
C LEU A 105 -8.91 -1.77 11.50
N ALA A 106 -9.94 -1.62 12.33
CA ALA A 106 -11.20 -0.97 11.97
C ALA A 106 -11.06 0.52 11.63
N GLN A 107 -10.02 1.19 12.13
CA GLN A 107 -9.71 2.61 11.82
C GLN A 107 -9.09 2.81 10.42
N PHE A 108 -8.56 1.77 9.77
CA PHE A 108 -7.97 1.88 8.43
C PHE A 108 -9.01 1.69 7.32
N PRO A 109 -8.80 2.20 6.09
CA PRO A 109 -9.61 1.85 4.92
C PRO A 109 -9.64 0.33 4.71
N LYS A 110 -10.79 -0.21 4.25
CA LYS A 110 -10.97 -1.66 4.03
C LYS A 110 -9.88 -2.28 3.15
N ASP A 111 -9.40 -1.53 2.16
CA ASP A 111 -8.39 -1.98 1.21
C ASP A 111 -7.00 -2.18 1.85
N LEU A 112 -6.79 -1.66 3.07
CA LEU A 112 -5.54 -1.79 3.83
C LEU A 112 -5.65 -2.76 5.01
N ARG A 113 -6.84 -3.34 5.28
CA ARG A 113 -7.04 -4.25 6.42
C ARG A 113 -6.56 -5.66 6.11
#